data_AF-A0A7C2EBJ5-F1
#
_entry.id   AF-A0A7C2EBJ5-F1
#
_cell.length_a   1.000
_cell.length_b   1.000
_cell.length_c   1.000
_cell.angle_alpha   90.00
_cell.angle_beta   90.00
_cell.angle_gamma   90.00
#
_symmetry.space_group_name_H-M   'P 1'
#
loop_
_entity.id
_entity.type
_entity.pdbx_description
1 polymer ?
#
loop_
_entity_poly.entity_id
_entity_poly.type
_entity_poly.pdbx_seq_one_letter_code
_entity_poly.pdbx_strand_id
1 'polypeptide(L)'
;MNATTAARLIAELMTLSPRARFARLILRLAGEDGLVRATQEDLGRLAGMSRASFRRSFADIIASGAVRTEYGGVRILDRPALERESLAEP
;
A
#
# COMPACT_ATOMS: atom_id res chain seq x y z
N MET A 1 30.31 -1.65 -6.56
CA MET A 1 28.93 -2.11 -6.28
C MET A 1 28.12 -1.82 -7.52
N ASN A 2 27.56 -2.85 -8.17
CA ASN A 2 27.07 -2.76 -9.53
C ASN A 2 25.57 -2.41 -9.47
N ALA A 3 25.10 -1.43 -10.24
CA ALA A 3 23.70 -0.98 -10.19
C ALA A 3 22.68 -2.13 -10.33
N THR A 4 23.03 -3.18 -11.10
CA THR A 4 22.23 -4.40 -11.28
C THR A 4 22.13 -5.26 -10.02
N THR A 5 23.16 -5.29 -9.17
CA THR A 5 23.16 -6.00 -7.87
C THR A 5 22.33 -5.24 -6.84
N ALA A 6 22.45 -3.91 -6.80
CA ALA A 6 21.61 -3.07 -5.94
C ALA A 6 20.12 -3.16 -6.33
N ALA A 7 19.82 -3.16 -7.63
CA ALA A 7 18.44 -3.33 -8.13
C ALA A 7 17.88 -4.72 -7.81
N ARG A 8 18.68 -5.79 -7.87
CA ARG A 8 18.28 -7.14 -7.47
C ARG A 8 17.99 -7.25 -5.97
N LEU A 9 18.86 -6.68 -5.12
CA LEU A 9 18.65 -6.66 -3.68
C LEU A 9 17.43 -5.81 -3.27
N ILE A 10 17.19 -4.70 -3.98
CA ILE A 10 15.96 -3.91 -3.81
C ILE A 10 14.75 -4.73 -4.25
N ALA A 11 14.80 -5.44 -5.37
CA ALA A 11 13.70 -6.29 -5.84
C ALA A 11 13.39 -7.45 -4.86
N GLU A 12 14.42 -8.01 -4.23
CA GLU A 12 14.32 -9.06 -3.20
C GLU A 12 13.76 -8.51 -1.87
N LEU A 13 14.07 -7.27 -1.52
CA LEU A 13 13.41 -6.53 -0.43
C LEU A 13 11.96 -6.10 -0.79
N MET A 14 11.65 -6.08 -2.09
CA MET A 14 10.33 -5.79 -2.66
C MET A 14 9.58 -7.09 -2.98
N THR A 15 9.86 -8.16 -2.24
CA THR A 15 9.18 -9.46 -2.27
C THR A 15 7.66 -9.34 -2.16
N LEU A 16 7.15 -8.26 -1.57
CA LEU A 16 5.72 -7.93 -1.61
C LEU A 16 5.36 -7.18 -2.90
N SER A 17 4.29 -7.65 -3.56
CA SER A 17 3.65 -6.93 -4.67
C SER A 17 3.35 -5.46 -4.28
N PRO A 18 3.30 -4.52 -5.24
CA PRO A 18 2.95 -3.14 -4.93
C PRO A 18 1.64 -3.01 -4.13
N ARG A 19 0.67 -3.85 -4.48
CA ARG A 19 -0.61 -3.95 -3.78
C ARG A 19 -0.44 -4.38 -2.32
N ALA A 20 0.32 -5.44 -2.06
CA ALA A 20 0.57 -5.92 -0.69
C ALA A 20 1.32 -4.90 0.16
N ARG A 21 2.31 -4.22 -0.42
CA ARG A 21 3.03 -3.15 0.29
C ARG A 21 2.12 -1.99 0.65
N PHE A 22 1.22 -1.62 -0.26
CA PHE A 22 0.27 -0.55 0.00
C PHE A 22 -0.76 -0.93 1.07
N ALA A 23 -1.29 -2.16 1.04
CA ALA A 23 -2.15 -2.69 2.09
C ALA A 23 -1.48 -2.64 3.47
N ARG A 24 -0.22 -3.06 3.54
CA ARG A 24 0.58 -3.04 4.78
C ARG A 24 0.85 -1.62 5.28
N LEU A 25 1.06 -0.66 4.38
CA LEU A 25 1.21 0.75 4.73
C LEU A 25 -0.08 1.29 5.36
N ILE A 26 -1.25 1.01 4.77
CA ILE A 26 -2.54 1.42 5.35
C ILE A 26 -2.72 0.83 6.74
N LEU A 27 -2.47 -0.47 6.93
CA LEU A 27 -2.60 -1.14 8.23
C LEU A 27 -1.72 -0.51 9.31
N ARG A 28 -0.50 -0.09 8.94
CA ARG A 28 0.46 0.53 9.87
C ARG A 28 0.12 1.97 10.24
N LEU A 29 -0.46 2.73 9.32
CA LEU A 29 -0.77 4.15 9.50
C LEU A 29 -2.18 4.40 10.05
N ALA A 30 -3.05 3.39 10.02
CA ALA A 30 -4.42 3.55 10.51
C ALA A 30 -4.41 3.83 12.01
N GLY A 31 -5.16 4.86 12.41
CA GLY A 31 -5.47 5.08 13.82
C GLY A 31 -6.33 3.96 14.40
N GLU A 32 -6.60 4.04 15.70
CA GLU A 32 -7.50 3.12 16.40
C GLU A 32 -8.92 3.13 15.80
N ASP A 33 -9.33 4.27 15.21
CA ASP A 33 -10.58 4.46 14.48
C ASP A 33 -10.60 3.82 13.08
N GLY A 34 -9.49 3.19 12.66
CA GLY A 34 -9.35 2.59 11.33
C GLY A 34 -9.21 3.62 10.20
N LEU A 35 -8.94 4.88 10.51
CA LEU A 35 -8.73 5.95 9.52
C LEU A 35 -7.25 6.27 9.37
N VAL A 36 -6.78 6.30 8.12
CA VAL A 36 -5.47 6.85 7.74
C VAL A 36 -5.65 8.31 7.35
N ARG A 37 -5.06 9.23 8.10
CA ARG A 37 -5.13 10.69 7.86
C ARG A 37 -3.90 11.14 7.07
N ALA A 38 -3.89 10.82 5.78
CA ALA A 38 -2.83 11.20 4.85
C ALA A 38 -3.40 11.41 3.45
N THR A 39 -2.77 12.28 2.66
CA THR A 39 -3.16 12.44 1.26
C THR A 39 -2.72 11.24 0.44
N GLN A 40 -3.36 11.01 -0.71
CA GLN A 40 -2.92 9.99 -1.66
C GLN A 40 -1.48 10.22 -2.13
N GLU A 41 -1.05 11.48 -2.25
CA GLU A 41 0.31 11.81 -2.64
C GLU A 41 1.32 11.40 -1.55
N ASP A 42 1.01 11.68 -0.28
CA ASP A 42 1.84 11.28 0.85
C ASP A 42 1.93 9.77 0.97
N LEU A 43 0.79 9.07 0.82
CA LEU A 43 0.75 7.61 0.81
C LEU A 43 1.58 7.02 -0.32
N GLY A 44 1.55 7.61 -1.52
CA GLY A 44 2.39 7.20 -2.64
C GLY A 44 3.89 7.36 -2.36
N ARG A 45 4.30 8.48 -1.75
CA ARG A 45 5.68 8.72 -1.32
C ARG A 45 6.12 7.71 -0.26
N LEU A 46 5.30 7.51 0.77
CA LEU A 46 5.57 6.59 1.89
C LEU A 46 5.63 5.13 1.43
N ALA A 47 4.84 4.75 0.42
CA ALA A 47 4.87 3.42 -0.16
C ALA A 47 6.13 3.15 -1.02
N GLY A 48 6.95 4.18 -1.29
CA GLY A 48 8.11 4.09 -2.17
C GLY A 48 7.72 3.76 -3.61
N MET A 49 6.55 4.22 -4.06
CA MET A 49 5.98 3.88 -5.37
C MET A 49 5.99 5.07 -6.31
N SER A 50 6.08 4.79 -7.61
CA SER A 50 5.69 5.78 -8.61
C SER A 50 4.20 6.11 -8.49
N ARG A 51 3.82 7.33 -8.89
CA ARG A 51 2.41 7.75 -8.89
C ARG A 51 1.50 6.78 -9.64
N ALA A 52 1.95 6.22 -10.76
CA ALA A 52 1.19 5.26 -11.56
C ALA A 52 1.01 3.91 -10.84
N SER A 53 2.07 3.38 -10.21
CA SER A 53 2.00 2.12 -9.47
C SER A 53 1.13 2.25 -8.21
N PHE A 54 1.26 3.39 -7.51
CA PHE A 54 0.41 3.72 -6.38
C PHE A 54 -1.06 3.77 -6.78
N ARG A 55 -1.41 4.54 -7.83
CA ARG A 55 -2.80 4.69 -8.28
C ARG A 55 -3.44 3.36 -8.65
N ARG A 56 -2.72 2.48 -9.35
CA ARG A 56 -3.20 1.12 -9.65
C ARG A 56 -3.45 0.31 -8.38
N SER A 57 -2.44 0.20 -7.52
CA SER A 57 -2.55 -0.55 -6.27
C SER A 57 -3.69 -0.01 -5.39
N PHE A 58 -3.87 1.31 -5.35
CA PHE A 58 -4.95 1.92 -4.57
C PHE A 58 -6.32 1.63 -5.17
N ALA A 59 -6.47 1.74 -6.49
CA ALA A 59 -7.70 1.37 -7.16
C ALA A 59 -8.07 -0.10 -6.91
N ASP A 60 -7.08 -1.02 -6.95
CA ASP A 60 -7.29 -2.44 -6.70
C ASP A 60 -7.78 -2.73 -5.28
N ILE A 61 -7.20 -2.07 -4.26
CA ILE A 61 -7.64 -2.23 -2.87
C ILE A 61 -9.01 -1.58 -2.62
N ILE A 62 -9.34 -0.48 -3.29
CA ILE A 62 -10.70 0.08 -3.22
C ILE A 62 -11.69 -0.88 -3.86
N ALA A 63 -11.35 -1.45 -5.01
CA ALA A 63 -12.20 -2.39 -5.74
C ALA A 63 -12.45 -3.70 -4.97
N SER A 64 -11.50 -4.14 -4.14
CA SER A 64 -11.71 -5.28 -3.24
C SER A 64 -12.66 -4.98 -2.07
N GLY A 65 -13.04 -3.71 -1.86
CA GLY A 65 -13.92 -3.28 -0.78
C GLY A 65 -13.23 -3.20 0.58
N ALA A 66 -11.92 -3.49 0.66
CA ALA A 66 -11.17 -3.48 1.92
C ALA A 66 -11.02 -2.06 2.50
N VAL A 67 -11.02 -1.03 1.65
CA VAL A 67 -10.89 0.38 2.03
C VAL A 67 -11.80 1.29 1.21
N ARG A 68 -12.00 2.52 1.70
CA ARG A 68 -12.68 3.59 0.98
C ARG A 68 -11.97 4.93 1.20
N THR A 69 -11.97 5.79 0.20
CA THR A 69 -11.55 7.19 0.34
C THR A 69 -12.56 8.00 1.13
N GLU A 70 -12.09 8.84 2.04
CA GLU A 70 -12.90 9.87 2.70
C GLU A 70 -12.21 11.23 2.59
N TYR A 71 -12.91 12.29 2.96
CA TYR A 71 -12.32 13.61 2.95
C TYR A 71 -11.08 13.65 3.87
N GLY A 72 -9.92 13.91 3.28
CA GLY A 72 -8.64 13.96 4.00
C GLY A 72 -8.06 12.60 4.44
N GLY A 73 -8.54 11.47 3.93
CA GLY A 73 -8.00 10.17 4.33
C GLY A 73 -8.54 8.92 3.65
N VAL A 74 -8.16 7.77 4.20
CA VAL A 74 -8.58 6.44 3.75
C VAL A 74 -9.08 5.63 4.94
N ARG A 75 -10.34 5.17 4.88
CA ARG A 75 -10.95 4.35 5.92
C ARG A 75 -10.81 2.87 5.57
N ILE A 76 -10.41 2.07 6.55
CA ILE A 76 -10.47 0.62 6.47
C ILE A 76 -11.93 0.19 6.69
N LEU A 77 -12.47 -0.61 5.78
CA LEU A 77 -13.82 -1.19 5.87
C LEU A 77 -13.79 -2.66 6.31
N ASP A 78 -12.78 -3.41 5.85
CA ASP A 78 -12.56 -4.81 6.21
C ASP A 78 -11.07 -5.00 6.50
N ARG A 79 -10.72 -4.96 7.79
CA ARG A 79 -9.35 -5.13 8.26
C ARG A 79 -8.80 -6.54 7.94
N PRO A 80 -9.52 -7.65 8.24
CA PRO A 80 -9.08 -8.98 7.83
C PRO A 80 -8.83 -9.13 6.32
N ALA A 81 -9.67 -8.54 5.46
CA ALA A 81 -9.41 -8.53 4.02
C ALA A 81 -8.12 -7.80 3.69
N LEU A 82 -7.93 -6.59 4.23
CA LEU A 82 -6.72 -5.81 4.02
C LEU A 82 -5.45 -6.51 4.52
N GLU A 83 -5.54 -7.26 5.61
CA GLU A 83 -4.46 -8.12 6.13
C GLU A 83 -4.10 -9.24 5.15
N ARG A 84 -5.09 -9.92 4.55
CA ARG A 84 -4.84 -10.89 3.46
C ARG A 84 -4.14 -10.24 2.27
N GLU A 85 -4.57 -9.03 1.88
CA GLU A 85 -3.90 -8.31 0.80
C GLU A 85 -2.45 -7.99 1.12
N SER A 86 -2.14 -7.70 2.39
CA SER A 86 -0.77 -7.38 2.83
C SER A 86 0.21 -8.57 2.79
N LEU A 87 -0.34 -9.78 2.72
CA LEU A 87 0.41 -11.04 2.66
C LEU A 87 0.47 -11.60 1.23
N ALA A 88 -0.15 -10.94 0.25
CA ALA A 88 -0.16 -11.42 -1.12
C ALA A 88 1.26 -11.40 -1.72
N GLU A 89 1.75 -12.60 -2.02
CA GLU A 89 2.98 -12.85 -2.77
C GLU A 89 2.88 -12.30 -4.20
N PRO A 90 4.03 -12.03 -4.87
CA PRO A 90 4.08 -11.28 -6.12
C PRO A 90 3.48 -12.00 -7.33
#